data_AF-A0A956YFX8-F1
#
_entry.id   AF-A0A956YFX8-F1
#
_cell.length_a   1.000
_cell.length_b   1.000
_cell.length_c   1.000
_cell.angle_alpha   90.00
_cell.angle_beta   90.00
_cell.angle_gamma   90.00
#
_symmetry.space_group_name_H-M   'P 1'
#
loop_
_entity.id
_entity.type
_entity.pdbx_description
1 polymer ?
#
loop_
_entity_poly.entity_id
_entity_poly.type
_entity_poly.pdbx_seq_one_letter_code
_entity_poly.pdbx_strand_id
1 'polypeptide(L)'
;MTPNSNLSRLQMPRPEVEKRLQERINLGKELLKLSIRNENELKSASEKKRKWSDYNDELLRRILGNDEFVSEFHPTAFAIPFGPIPLDARIKGFFEGTERDILKLESIIERIELIPESPALNSEHHPSKQNESREPNSQQRIKLFQILCDLFSESELKTLCFHLGVDYDALPDVGKNNKVRELIGLLERQKRIQELLEEGKKVRPNSEWNL
;
A
#
# COMPACT_ATOMS: atom_id res chain seq x y z
N MET A 1 -19.02 -22.00 -23.72
CA MET A 1 -18.50 -22.06 -22.33
C MET A 1 -18.25 -20.63 -21.90
N THR A 2 -19.13 -20.08 -21.07
CA THR A 2 -19.00 -18.72 -20.54
C THR A 2 -17.85 -18.72 -19.53
N PRO A 3 -16.82 -17.86 -19.67
CA PRO A 3 -15.87 -17.67 -18.59
C PRO A 3 -16.65 -17.00 -17.46
N ASN A 4 -16.74 -17.70 -16.34
CA ASN A 4 -17.44 -17.24 -15.17
C ASN A 4 -16.56 -16.17 -14.51
N SER A 5 -16.60 -14.96 -15.06
CA SER A 5 -15.93 -13.77 -14.54
C SER A 5 -16.52 -13.41 -13.18
N ASN A 6 -16.16 -14.17 -12.14
CA ASN A 6 -16.22 -13.64 -10.79
C ASN A 6 -15.28 -12.44 -10.77
N LEU A 7 -15.85 -11.24 -10.88
CA LEU A 7 -15.13 -9.97 -10.70
C LEU A 7 -14.40 -10.06 -9.36
N SER A 8 -13.11 -10.40 -9.41
CA SER A 8 -12.22 -10.52 -8.26
C SER A 8 -12.23 -9.17 -7.56
N ARG A 9 -12.94 -9.04 -6.45
CA ARG A 9 -13.04 -7.75 -5.74
C ARG A 9 -11.74 -7.49 -4.97
N LEU A 10 -11.33 -6.24 -4.90
CA LEU A 10 -10.17 -5.86 -4.09
C LEU A 10 -10.46 -6.18 -2.62
N GLN A 11 -9.59 -6.99 -2.01
CA GLN A 11 -9.66 -7.35 -0.59
C GLN A 11 -8.99 -6.31 0.32
N MET A 12 -8.51 -5.22 -0.26
CA MET A 12 -7.99 -4.06 0.45
C MET A 12 -8.33 -2.77 -0.31
N PRO A 13 -8.28 -1.59 0.35
CA PRO A 13 -8.60 -0.32 -0.30
C PRO A 13 -7.68 -0.04 -1.48
N ARG A 14 -8.23 0.44 -2.60
CA ARG A 14 -7.47 0.70 -3.83
C ARG A 14 -6.20 1.56 -3.63
N PRO A 15 -6.21 2.67 -2.87
CA PRO A 15 -5.00 3.47 -2.66
C PRO A 15 -3.89 2.71 -1.93
N GLU A 16 -4.25 1.78 -1.03
CA GLU A 16 -3.29 0.94 -0.33
C GLU A 16 -2.71 -0.12 -1.27
N VAL A 17 -3.52 -0.66 -2.18
CA VAL A 17 -3.04 -1.56 -3.24
C VAL A 17 -2.01 -0.85 -4.13
N GLU A 18 -2.38 0.31 -4.67
CA GLU A 18 -1.54 1.11 -5.57
C GLU A 18 -0.21 1.43 -4.92
N LYS A 19 -0.24 1.94 -3.68
CA LYS A 19 0.97 2.24 -2.91
C LYS A 19 1.87 1.01 -2.77
N ARG A 20 1.32 -0.13 -2.34
CA ARG A 20 2.10 -1.36 -2.15
C ARG A 20 2.70 -1.85 -3.46
N LEU A 21 1.93 -1.88 -4.54
CA LEU A 21 2.45 -2.30 -5.84
C LEU A 21 3.51 -1.33 -6.38
N GLN A 22 3.35 -0.03 -6.16
CA GLN A 22 4.34 0.97 -6.53
C GLN A 22 5.66 0.79 -5.78
N GLU A 23 5.62 0.47 -4.49
CA GLU A 23 6.81 0.10 -3.72
C GLU A 23 7.51 -1.13 -4.31
N ARG A 24 6.75 -2.14 -4.75
CA ARG A 24 7.31 -3.34 -5.39
C ARG A 24 7.94 -3.06 -6.74
N ILE A 25 7.33 -2.21 -7.55
CA ILE A 25 7.88 -1.72 -8.83
C ILE A 25 9.21 -1.01 -8.61
N ASN A 26 9.27 -0.11 -7.61
CA ASN A 26 10.50 0.61 -7.29
C ASN A 26 11.63 -0.34 -6.88
N LEU A 27 11.33 -1.35 -6.05
CA LEU A 27 12.31 -2.39 -5.69
C LEU A 27 12.76 -3.22 -6.90
N GLY A 28 11.86 -3.52 -7.83
CA GLY A 28 12.21 -4.15 -9.11
C GLY A 28 13.16 -3.28 -9.94
N LYS A 29 12.90 -1.97 -10.02
CA LYS A 29 13.77 -0.99 -10.70
C LYS A 29 15.16 -0.91 -10.05
N GLU A 30 15.27 -1.10 -8.73
CA GLU A 30 16.58 -1.22 -8.07
C GLU A 30 17.33 -2.51 -8.44
N LEU A 31 16.63 -3.63 -8.67
CA LEU A 31 17.26 -4.86 -9.18
C LEU A 31 17.83 -4.68 -10.59
N LEU A 32 17.18 -3.87 -11.44
CA LEU A 32 17.69 -3.55 -12.78
C LEU A 32 18.97 -2.69 -12.77
N LYS A 33 19.24 -1.97 -11.67
CA LYS A 33 20.45 -1.14 -11.52
C LYS A 33 21.68 -1.92 -11.10
N LEU A 34 21.56 -3.21 -10.79
CA LEU A 34 22.69 -4.03 -10.35
C LEU A 34 23.72 -4.20 -11.46
N SER A 35 25.01 -3.99 -11.15
CA SER A 35 26.10 -4.38 -12.04
C SER A 35 26.49 -5.82 -11.72
N ILE A 36 26.23 -6.74 -12.66
CA ILE A 36 26.54 -8.17 -12.52
C ILE A 36 27.68 -8.51 -13.49
N ARG A 37 28.80 -8.96 -12.95
CA ARG A 37 30.06 -9.19 -13.70
C ARG A 37 30.55 -10.63 -13.64
N ASN A 38 30.03 -11.42 -12.70
CA ASN A 38 30.45 -12.80 -12.47
C ASN A 38 29.30 -13.67 -11.97
N GLU A 39 29.56 -14.97 -11.90
CA GLU A 39 28.60 -16.01 -11.51
C GLU A 39 28.07 -15.81 -10.08
N ASN A 40 28.92 -15.39 -9.13
CA ASN A 40 28.52 -15.22 -7.74
C ASN A 40 27.58 -14.02 -7.57
N GLU A 41 27.85 -12.93 -8.29
CA GLU A 41 26.96 -11.76 -8.34
C GLU A 41 25.63 -12.11 -9.00
N LEU A 42 25.65 -12.87 -10.10
CA LEU A 42 24.43 -13.34 -10.77
C LEU A 42 23.60 -14.21 -9.84
N LYS A 43 24.24 -15.15 -9.12
CA LYS A 43 23.56 -16.01 -8.16
C LYS A 43 22.91 -15.19 -7.04
N SER A 44 23.65 -14.26 -6.44
CA SER A 44 23.16 -13.39 -5.37
C SER A 44 22.01 -12.49 -5.85
N ALA A 45 22.10 -11.95 -7.06
CA ALA A 45 21.04 -11.15 -7.67
C ALA A 45 19.80 -11.99 -7.96
N SER A 46 19.98 -13.22 -8.47
CA SER A 46 18.90 -14.17 -8.73
C SER A 46 18.15 -14.57 -7.46
N GLU A 47 18.87 -14.76 -6.35
CA GLU A 47 18.24 -15.01 -5.05
C GLU A 47 17.40 -13.83 -4.55
N LYS A 48 17.89 -12.59 -4.74
CA LYS A 48 17.12 -11.37 -4.43
C LYS A 48 15.87 -11.26 -5.30
N LYS A 49 15.99 -11.47 -6.62
CA LYS A 49 14.86 -11.47 -7.55
C LYS A 49 13.84 -12.54 -7.19
N ARG A 50 14.28 -13.75 -6.83
CA ARG A 50 13.39 -14.84 -6.40
C ARG A 50 12.56 -14.42 -5.20
N LYS A 51 13.20 -13.96 -4.12
CA LYS A 51 12.48 -13.46 -2.93
C LYS A 51 11.53 -12.30 -3.25
N TRP A 52 11.94 -11.40 -4.13
CA TRP A 52 11.11 -10.29 -4.57
C TRP A 52 9.85 -10.77 -5.32
N SER A 53 10.01 -11.75 -6.21
CA SER A 53 8.91 -12.38 -6.96
C SER A 53 7.98 -13.18 -6.05
N ASP A 54 8.51 -14.03 -5.18
CA ASP A 54 7.73 -14.86 -4.26
C ASP A 54 6.79 -13.97 -3.40
N TYR A 55 7.32 -12.86 -2.87
CA TYR A 55 6.53 -11.90 -2.11
C TYR A 55 5.46 -11.21 -2.98
N ASN A 56 5.78 -10.87 -4.23
CA ASN A 56 4.80 -10.24 -5.14
C ASN A 56 3.64 -11.18 -5.41
N ASP A 57 3.92 -12.46 -5.65
CA ASP A 57 2.88 -13.47 -5.89
C ASP A 57 1.95 -13.60 -4.68
N GLU A 58 2.51 -13.64 -3.48
CA GLU A 58 1.74 -13.70 -2.22
C GLU A 58 0.93 -12.42 -1.99
N LEU A 59 1.51 -11.25 -2.27
CA LEU A 59 0.84 -9.96 -2.18
C LEU A 59 -0.36 -9.90 -3.13
N LEU A 60 -0.17 -10.30 -4.39
CA LEU A 60 -1.23 -10.29 -5.41
C LEU A 60 -2.37 -11.24 -5.05
N ARG A 61 -2.07 -12.44 -4.53
CA ARG A 61 -3.09 -13.37 -4.03
C ARG A 61 -3.92 -12.75 -2.90
N ARG A 62 -3.28 -12.00 -1.99
CA ARG A 62 -3.98 -11.31 -0.89
C ARG A 62 -4.84 -10.15 -1.39
N ILE A 63 -4.42 -9.43 -2.43
CA ILE A 63 -5.16 -8.30 -3.00
C ILE A 63 -6.40 -8.77 -3.78
N LEU A 64 -6.21 -9.76 -4.66
CA LEU A 64 -7.21 -10.16 -5.66
C LEU A 64 -8.06 -11.36 -5.22
N GLY A 65 -7.67 -12.06 -4.15
CA GLY A 65 -8.46 -13.14 -3.54
C GLY A 65 -8.65 -14.38 -4.42
N ASN A 66 -7.99 -14.46 -5.57
CA ASN A 66 -8.06 -15.59 -6.50
C ASN A 66 -6.67 -15.93 -7.05
N ASP A 67 -6.45 -17.22 -7.32
CA ASP A 67 -5.24 -17.76 -7.98
C ASP A 67 -5.21 -17.50 -9.49
N GLU A 68 -6.18 -16.75 -10.04
CA GLU A 68 -6.33 -16.52 -11.48
C GLU A 68 -5.21 -15.69 -12.11
N PHE A 69 -4.37 -15.04 -11.28
CA PHE A 69 -3.17 -14.31 -11.75
C PHE A 69 -1.86 -15.10 -11.63
N VAL A 70 -1.95 -16.38 -11.24
CA VAL A 70 -0.77 -17.19 -10.90
C VAL A 70 -0.24 -18.00 -12.09
N SER A 71 -0.96 -18.07 -13.21
CA SER A 71 -0.54 -18.87 -14.35
C SER A 71 -0.41 -18.09 -15.66
N GLU A 72 0.52 -17.14 -15.73
CA GLU A 72 1.01 -16.66 -17.02
C GLU A 72 2.54 -16.50 -17.02
N PHE A 73 3.26 -17.54 -16.59
CA PHE A 73 4.71 -17.60 -16.78
C PHE A 73 5.18 -19.02 -17.03
N HIS A 74 4.84 -19.54 -18.20
CA HIS A 74 5.67 -20.53 -18.85
C HIS A 74 5.93 -20.03 -20.27
N PRO A 75 7.16 -19.63 -20.61
CA PRO A 75 7.53 -19.43 -21.99
C PRO A 75 7.25 -20.72 -22.76
N THR A 76 6.40 -20.61 -23.78
CA THR A 76 6.16 -21.62 -24.80
C THR A 76 7.50 -22.05 -25.41
N ALA A 77 7.81 -23.33 -25.28
CA ALA A 77 8.82 -24.11 -26.00
C ALA A 77 9.85 -23.33 -26.84
N PHE A 78 11.09 -23.21 -26.34
CA PHE A 78 12.26 -22.92 -27.19
C PHE A 78 13.43 -23.85 -26.85
N ALA A 79 14.18 -24.19 -27.90
CA ALA A 79 15.19 -25.22 -28.00
C ALA A 79 16.16 -25.30 -26.81
N ILE A 80 16.44 -26.54 -26.36
CA ILE A 80 17.52 -26.83 -25.41
C ILE A 80 18.85 -26.54 -26.12
N PRO A 81 19.67 -25.59 -25.64
CA PRO A 81 21.00 -25.39 -26.19
C PRO A 81 21.86 -26.63 -25.89
N PHE A 82 22.56 -27.15 -26.90
CA PHE A 82 23.64 -28.11 -26.69
C PHE A 82 24.81 -27.39 -25.99
N GLY A 83 24.91 -27.52 -24.66
CA GLY A 83 26.03 -27.00 -23.86
C GLY A 83 25.64 -26.00 -22.77
N PRO A 84 26.59 -25.63 -21.88
CA PRO A 84 26.34 -24.68 -20.80
C PRO A 84 26.00 -23.29 -21.35
N ILE A 85 24.94 -22.69 -20.84
CA ILE A 85 24.49 -21.35 -21.25
C ILE A 85 25.55 -20.32 -20.83
N PRO A 86 26.06 -19.47 -21.75
CA PRO A 86 26.99 -18.41 -21.43
C PRO A 86 26.50 -17.46 -20.32
N LEU A 87 27.42 -16.93 -19.51
CA LEU A 87 27.10 -16.07 -18.37
C LEU A 87 26.37 -14.80 -18.79
N ASP A 88 26.80 -14.16 -19.88
CA ASP A 88 26.18 -12.98 -20.47
C ASP A 88 24.72 -13.23 -20.89
N ALA A 89 24.44 -14.38 -21.51
CA ALA A 89 23.08 -14.77 -21.87
C ALA A 89 22.18 -14.95 -20.63
N ARG A 90 22.73 -15.49 -19.54
CA ARG A 90 22.00 -15.63 -18.26
C ARG A 90 21.79 -14.30 -17.55
N ILE A 91 22.79 -13.41 -17.57
CA ILE A 91 22.68 -12.03 -17.05
C ILE A 91 21.60 -11.29 -17.82
N LYS A 92 21.59 -11.38 -19.15
CA LYS A 92 20.55 -10.80 -20.01
C LYS A 92 19.16 -11.34 -19.63
N GLY A 93 19.02 -12.66 -19.52
CA GLY A 93 17.76 -13.29 -19.11
C GLY A 93 17.27 -12.88 -17.71
N PHE A 94 18.20 -12.62 -16.79
CA PHE A 94 17.86 -12.06 -15.46
C PHE A 94 17.19 -10.68 -15.59
N PHE A 95 17.79 -9.76 -16.35
CA PHE A 95 17.24 -8.41 -16.53
C PHE A 95 15.92 -8.42 -17.30
N GLU A 96 15.85 -9.12 -18.44
CA GLU A 96 14.63 -9.25 -19.24
C GLU A 96 13.48 -9.88 -18.43
N GLY A 97 13.79 -10.89 -17.61
CA GLY A 97 12.79 -11.48 -16.70
C GLY A 97 12.31 -10.48 -15.65
N THR A 98 13.21 -9.66 -15.11
CA THR A 98 12.87 -8.64 -14.11
C THR A 98 12.01 -7.52 -14.70
N GLU A 99 12.34 -7.04 -15.92
CA GLU A 99 11.53 -6.07 -16.66
C GLU A 99 10.12 -6.61 -16.93
N ARG A 100 10.01 -7.89 -17.35
CA ARG A 100 8.72 -8.52 -17.59
C ARG A 100 7.85 -8.57 -16.33
N ASP A 101 8.44 -8.87 -15.19
CA ASP A 101 7.73 -8.91 -13.91
C ASP A 101 7.27 -7.50 -13.49
N ILE A 102 8.09 -6.47 -13.69
CA ILE A 102 7.72 -5.06 -13.42
C ILE A 102 6.56 -4.62 -14.30
N LEU A 103 6.62 -4.88 -15.61
CA LEU A 103 5.55 -4.52 -16.56
C LEU A 103 4.20 -5.16 -16.17
N LYS A 104 4.22 -6.37 -15.61
CA LYS A 104 3.01 -7.00 -15.09
C LYS A 104 2.44 -6.29 -13.88
N LEU A 105 3.29 -5.87 -12.93
CA LEU A 105 2.83 -5.07 -11.79
C LEU A 105 2.24 -3.74 -12.24
N GLU A 106 2.87 -3.07 -13.21
CA GLU A 106 2.37 -1.83 -13.81
C GLU A 106 0.99 -2.05 -14.48
N SER A 107 0.84 -3.12 -15.28
CA SER A 107 -0.45 -3.49 -15.88
C SER A 107 -1.52 -3.84 -14.84
N ILE A 108 -1.15 -4.45 -13.71
CA ILE A 108 -2.09 -4.74 -12.62
C ILE A 108 -2.58 -3.44 -11.97
N ILE A 109 -1.70 -2.45 -11.74
CA ILE A 109 -2.10 -1.12 -11.24
C ILE A 109 -3.14 -0.48 -12.15
N GLU A 110 -2.90 -0.46 -13.47
CA GLU A 110 -3.87 0.09 -14.44
C GLU A 110 -5.22 -0.64 -14.40
N ARG A 111 -5.21 -1.96 -14.21
CA ARG A 111 -6.43 -2.77 -14.15
C ARG A 111 -7.19 -2.61 -12.83
N ILE A 112 -6.51 -2.32 -11.72
CA ILE A 112 -7.12 -2.16 -10.39
C ILE A 112 -8.10 -0.98 -10.32
N GLU A 113 -7.91 0.05 -11.15
CA GLU A 113 -8.88 1.15 -11.29
C GLU A 113 -10.27 0.65 -11.71
N LEU A 114 -10.33 -0.43 -12.49
CA LEU A 114 -11.57 -1.01 -13.02
C LEU A 114 -12.18 -2.08 -12.10
N ILE A 115 -11.47 -2.48 -11.04
CA ILE A 115 -11.91 -3.54 -10.14
C ILE A 115 -12.69 -2.95 -8.96
N PRO A 116 -13.93 -3.41 -8.69
CA PRO A 116 -14.70 -2.96 -7.52
C PRO A 116 -14.10 -3.47 -6.20
N GLU A 117 -14.18 -2.67 -5.15
CA GLU A 117 -13.74 -3.05 -3.80
C GLU A 117 -14.72 -4.01 -3.13
N SER A 118 -14.23 -4.85 -2.21
CA SER A 118 -15.08 -5.80 -1.48
C SER A 118 -16.02 -5.06 -0.52
N PRO A 119 -17.34 -5.32 -0.55
CA PRO A 119 -18.30 -4.69 0.37
C PRO A 119 -18.05 -5.08 1.84
N ALA A 120 -17.27 -6.14 2.11
CA ALA A 120 -16.84 -6.50 3.46
C ALA A 120 -15.83 -5.50 4.08
N LEU A 121 -15.15 -4.71 3.25
CA LEU A 121 -14.34 -3.56 3.71
C LEU A 121 -15.20 -2.36 4.09
N ASN A 122 -16.48 -2.36 3.69
CA ASN A 122 -17.49 -1.36 4.07
C ASN A 122 -18.37 -1.83 5.25
N SER A 123 -18.11 -3.01 5.84
CA SER A 123 -18.94 -3.62 6.89
C SER A 123 -18.23 -3.76 8.24
N GLU A 124 -17.66 -2.67 8.76
CA GLU A 124 -17.59 -2.44 10.22
C GLU A 124 -18.49 -1.27 10.63
N HIS A 125 -19.75 -1.26 10.18
CA HIS A 125 -20.86 -0.79 11.01
C HIS A 125 -22.19 -1.24 10.42
N HIS A 126 -22.82 -2.22 11.06
CA HIS A 126 -24.26 -2.42 10.97
C HIS A 126 -24.77 -2.66 12.40
N PRO A 127 -25.33 -1.66 13.07
CA PRO A 127 -26.60 -1.83 13.72
C PRO A 127 -27.68 -1.54 12.68
N SER A 128 -28.36 -2.61 12.28
CA SER A 128 -29.78 -2.66 11.93
C SER A 128 -30.48 -1.33 11.60
N LYS A 129 -30.85 -1.19 10.32
CA LYS A 129 -32.09 -0.57 9.81
C LYS A 129 -32.69 0.55 10.67
N GLN A 130 -32.43 1.80 10.29
CA GLN A 130 -33.44 2.77 9.80
C GLN A 130 -32.82 4.19 9.82
N ASN A 131 -33.26 5.00 8.85
CA ASN A 131 -32.97 6.42 8.64
C ASN A 131 -31.71 6.77 7.84
N GLU A 132 -31.92 6.79 6.52
CA GLU A 132 -31.46 7.84 5.62
C GLU A 132 -31.27 9.20 6.34
N SER A 133 -30.02 9.65 6.49
CA SER A 133 -29.52 11.03 6.56
C SER A 133 -28.35 11.19 7.54
N ARG A 134 -27.22 11.74 7.04
CA ARG A 134 -25.95 12.14 7.70
C ARG A 134 -24.75 11.19 7.53
N GLU A 135 -24.05 11.31 6.40
CA GLU A 135 -22.61 10.97 6.30
C GLU A 135 -21.85 12.14 5.68
N PRO A 136 -21.20 13.00 6.48
CA PRO A 136 -20.17 13.92 6.00
C PRO A 136 -18.76 13.69 6.59
N ASN A 137 -18.49 12.60 7.33
CA ASN A 137 -17.33 12.58 8.26
C ASN A 137 -16.07 11.81 7.79
N SER A 138 -16.11 11.05 6.69
CA SER A 138 -14.91 10.34 6.19
C SER A 138 -13.86 11.28 5.59
N GLN A 139 -14.30 12.33 4.89
CA GLN A 139 -13.40 13.35 4.33
C GLN A 139 -12.78 14.25 5.41
N GLN A 140 -13.52 14.54 6.48
CA GLN A 140 -13.03 15.38 7.59
C GLN A 140 -11.86 14.72 8.32
N ARG A 141 -11.93 13.40 8.57
CA ARG A 141 -10.84 12.63 9.18
C ARG A 141 -9.57 12.61 8.33
N ILE A 142 -9.73 12.41 7.01
CA ILE A 142 -8.60 12.35 6.08
C ILE A 142 -7.90 13.72 6.02
N LYS A 143 -8.67 14.81 5.94
CA LYS A 143 -8.11 16.16 5.97
C LYS A 143 -7.44 16.48 7.31
N LEU A 144 -8.06 16.14 8.44
CA LEU A 144 -7.45 16.28 9.77
C LEU A 144 -6.11 15.56 9.87
N PHE A 145 -6.06 14.33 9.36
CA PHE A 145 -4.86 13.53 9.34
C PHE A 145 -3.74 14.18 8.53
N GLN A 146 -4.04 14.66 7.32
CA GLN A 146 -3.08 15.36 6.47
C GLN A 146 -2.57 16.64 7.13
N ILE A 147 -3.48 17.49 7.62
CA ILE A 147 -3.14 18.75 8.32
C ILE A 147 -2.20 18.46 9.50
N LEU A 148 -2.50 17.46 10.32
CA LEU A 148 -1.67 17.13 11.49
C LEU A 148 -0.33 16.51 11.10
N CYS A 149 -0.27 15.69 10.04
CA CYS A 149 0.99 15.10 9.58
C CYS A 149 1.91 16.13 8.94
N ASP A 150 1.34 17.09 8.20
CA ASP A 150 2.09 18.05 7.39
C ASP A 150 2.48 19.30 8.18
N LEU A 151 1.64 19.76 9.10
CA LEU A 151 1.88 21.01 9.85
C LEU A 151 2.60 20.81 11.19
N PHE A 152 2.53 19.63 11.79
CA PHE A 152 3.10 19.37 13.11
C PHE A 152 4.34 18.48 13.03
N SER A 153 5.42 18.95 13.63
CA SER A 153 6.55 18.10 14.01
C SER A 153 6.16 17.17 15.16
N GLU A 154 6.95 16.13 15.41
CA GLU A 154 6.69 15.17 16.48
C GLU A 154 6.62 15.85 17.87
N SER A 155 7.48 16.82 18.12
CA SER A 155 7.48 17.59 19.37
C SER A 155 6.24 18.47 19.52
N GLU A 156 5.77 19.12 18.45
CA GLU A 156 4.54 19.91 18.49
C GLU A 156 3.29 19.02 18.68
N LEU A 157 3.31 17.81 18.11
CA LEU A 157 2.24 16.83 18.29
C LEU A 157 2.18 16.32 19.74
N LYS A 158 3.32 16.11 20.39
CA LYS A 158 3.40 15.78 21.83
C LYS A 158 2.81 16.90 22.69
N THR A 159 3.14 18.15 22.39
CA THR A 159 2.57 19.33 23.06
C THR A 159 1.06 19.42 22.85
N LEU A 160 0.58 19.16 21.63
CA LEU A 160 -0.86 19.13 21.34
C LEU A 160 -1.58 18.02 22.12
N CYS A 161 -0.99 16.82 22.19
CA CYS A 161 -1.54 15.72 22.98
C CYS A 161 -1.62 16.07 24.47
N PHE A 162 -0.59 16.75 25.01
CA PHE A 162 -0.59 17.25 26.38
C PHE A 162 -1.74 18.23 26.63
N HIS A 163 -1.99 19.20 25.73
CA HIS A 163 -3.11 20.13 25.86
C HIS A 163 -4.48 19.44 25.78
N LEU A 164 -4.58 18.37 24.99
CA LEU A 164 -5.81 17.58 24.85
C LEU A 164 -6.00 16.56 25.99
N GLY A 165 -5.05 16.45 26.93
CA GLY A 165 -5.06 15.48 28.01
C GLY A 165 -4.89 14.04 27.55
N VAL A 166 -4.23 13.83 26.41
CA VAL A 166 -3.92 12.52 25.83
C VAL A 166 -2.44 12.21 26.01
N ASP A 167 -2.14 11.04 26.55
CA ASP A 167 -0.76 10.56 26.67
C ASP A 167 -0.26 10.07 25.30
N TYR A 168 0.67 10.81 24.70
CA TYR A 168 1.25 10.50 23.39
C TYR A 168 2.03 9.18 23.40
N ASP A 169 2.73 8.88 24.51
CA ASP A 169 3.57 7.69 24.61
C ASP A 169 2.71 6.44 24.84
N ALA A 170 1.51 6.60 25.41
CA ALA A 170 0.50 5.54 25.54
C ALA A 170 -0.25 5.20 24.23
N LEU A 171 -0.11 6.00 23.16
CA LEU A 171 -0.74 5.71 21.87
C LEU A 171 -0.15 4.44 21.23
N PRO A 172 -0.98 3.45 20.88
CA PRO A 172 -0.53 2.16 20.34
C PRO A 172 -0.10 2.32 18.89
N ASP A 173 1.15 2.68 18.66
CA ASP A 173 1.91 2.47 17.42
C ASP A 173 3.21 3.28 17.46
N VAL A 174 4.20 2.84 16.68
CA VAL A 174 5.48 3.55 16.53
C VAL A 174 5.42 4.45 15.28
N GLY A 175 5.83 5.71 15.45
CA GLY A 175 5.94 6.70 14.38
C GLY A 175 4.86 7.77 14.39
N LYS A 176 5.25 9.00 14.04
CA LYS A 176 4.42 10.21 14.07
C LYS A 176 3.07 10.01 13.39
N ASN A 177 3.06 9.53 12.15
CA ASN A 177 1.84 9.41 11.35
C ASN A 177 0.86 8.38 11.94
N ASN A 178 1.36 7.24 12.41
CA ASN A 178 0.50 6.24 13.04
C ASN A 178 -0.09 6.80 14.36
N LYS A 179 0.72 7.50 15.16
CA LYS A 179 0.23 8.18 16.37
C LYS A 179 -0.79 9.29 16.08
N VAL A 180 -0.66 10.04 14.99
CA VAL A 180 -1.70 11.00 14.56
C VAL A 180 -3.01 10.28 14.24
N ARG A 181 -2.96 9.14 13.55
CA ARG A 181 -4.15 8.34 13.25
C ARG A 181 -4.84 7.85 14.52
N GLU A 182 -4.06 7.33 15.47
CA GLU A 182 -4.58 6.86 16.76
C GLU A 182 -5.14 8.01 17.61
N LEU A 183 -4.52 9.19 17.58
CA LEU A 183 -5.02 10.40 18.25
C LEU A 183 -6.39 10.83 17.69
N ILE A 184 -6.53 10.91 16.36
CA ILE A 184 -7.80 11.25 15.72
C ILE A 184 -8.86 10.20 16.06
N GLY A 185 -8.51 8.90 15.97
CA GLY A 185 -9.43 7.82 16.30
C GLY A 185 -9.83 7.79 17.78
N LEU A 186 -8.94 8.15 18.70
CA LEU A 186 -9.23 8.27 20.12
C LEU A 186 -10.18 9.44 20.41
N LEU A 187 -9.89 10.63 19.85
CA LEU A 187 -10.70 11.83 20.07
C LEU A 187 -12.08 11.74 19.40
N GLU A 188 -12.18 11.05 18.26
CA GLU A 188 -13.44 10.76 17.60
C GLU A 188 -14.33 9.82 18.42
N ARG A 189 -13.76 8.73 18.95
CA ARG A 189 -14.47 7.83 19.88
C ARG A 189 -14.97 8.57 21.13
N GLN A 190 -14.24 9.60 21.56
CA GLN A 190 -14.60 10.46 22.69
C GLN A 190 -15.51 11.65 22.32
N LYS A 191 -15.84 11.86 21.03
CA LYS A 191 -16.56 13.04 20.51
C LYS A 191 -15.87 14.39 20.79
N ARG A 192 -14.54 14.38 20.91
CA ARG A 192 -13.67 15.54 21.25
C ARG A 192 -12.92 16.11 20.04
N ILE A 193 -13.36 15.81 18.81
CA ILE A 193 -12.73 16.35 17.58
C ILE A 193 -12.81 17.87 17.52
N GLN A 194 -13.87 18.47 18.09
CA GLN A 194 -13.98 19.93 18.14
C GLN A 194 -12.89 20.56 19.03
N GLU A 195 -12.52 19.91 20.14
CA GLU A 195 -11.42 20.37 20.99
C GLU A 195 -10.08 20.33 20.24
N LEU A 196 -9.85 19.31 19.42
CA LEU A 196 -8.66 19.21 18.55
C LEU A 196 -8.59 20.37 17.54
N LEU A 197 -9.73 20.76 16.96
CA LEU A 197 -9.80 21.89 16.02
C LEU A 197 -9.56 23.22 16.73
N GLU A 198 -10.12 23.41 17.92
CA GLU A 198 -9.92 24.62 18.72
C GLU A 198 -8.47 24.75 19.19
N GLU A 199 -7.88 23.69 19.72
CA GLU A 199 -6.48 23.67 20.13
C GLU A 199 -5.53 23.78 18.93
N GLY A 200 -5.84 23.13 17.81
CA GLY A 200 -5.11 23.27 16.55
C GLY A 200 -5.09 24.71 16.03
N LYS A 201 -6.23 25.41 16.09
CA LYS A 201 -6.33 26.84 15.76
C LYS A 201 -5.56 27.74 16.73
N LYS A 202 -5.52 27.42 18.02
CA LYS A 202 -4.73 28.19 19.01
C LYS A 202 -3.23 28.07 18.74
N VAL A 203 -2.76 26.86 18.44
CA VAL A 203 -1.33 26.60 18.19
C VAL A 203 -0.91 27.12 16.81
N ARG A 204 -1.78 27.05 15.80
CA ARG A 204 -1.53 27.54 14.44
C ARG A 204 -2.76 28.29 13.89
N PRO A 205 -2.93 29.57 14.23
CA PRO A 205 -4.06 30.38 13.76
C PRO A 205 -4.02 30.68 12.25
N ASN A 206 -2.84 30.52 11.60
CA ASN A 206 -2.64 30.79 10.17
C ASN A 206 -2.90 29.58 9.25
N SER A 207 -3.47 28.49 9.76
CA SER A 207 -3.69 27.26 8.99
C SER A 207 -5.17 27.04 8.69
N GLU A 208 -5.47 26.42 7.55
CA GLU A 208 -6.85 26.15 7.12
C GLU A 208 -7.46 24.96 7.89
N TRP A 209 -8.00 25.24 9.08
CA TRP A 209 -8.72 24.28 9.93
C TRP A 209 -10.24 24.24 9.66
N ASN A 210 -10.70 24.74 8.50
CA ASN A 210 -12.12 24.83 8.17
C ASN A 210 -12.59 23.50 7.56
N LEU A 211 -13.32 22.71 8.34
CA LEU A 211 -13.74 21.34 8.02
C LEU A 211 -15.24 21.14 8.17
#